data_AF-A0A940PCI4-F1
#
_entry.id   AF-A0A940PCI4-F1
#
_cell.length_a   1.000
_cell.length_b   1.000
_cell.length_c   1.000
_cell.angle_alpha   90.00
_cell.angle_beta   90.00
_cell.angle_gamma   90.00
#
_symmetry.space_group_name_H-M   'P 1'
#
loop_
_entity.id
_entity.type
_entity.pdbx_description
1 polymer ?
#
loop_
_entity_poly.entity_id
_entity_poly.type
_entity_poly.pdbx_seq_one_letter_code
_entity_poly.pdbx_strand_id
1 'polypeptide(L)'
;MEIFDDEFEPNDNHIRVIFGLLRDITEEERAFLLSFMESLLSFKPSIDYRVEYVEVANELEFDYPEEKGFVQLVNQVNSLFDVTIQITDYSSFNNLIQN
;
A
#
# COMPACT_ATOMS: atom_id res chain seq x y z
N MET A 1 -8.48 35.98 -6.12
CA MET A 1 -9.21 34.70 -6.22
C MET A 1 -8.99 34.25 -7.64
N GLU A 2 -7.84 33.62 -7.89
CA GLU A 2 -7.50 33.10 -9.21
C GLU A 2 -8.09 31.70 -9.30
N ILE A 3 -8.91 31.54 -10.33
CA ILE A 3 -9.66 30.35 -10.65
C ILE A 3 -8.66 29.39 -11.31
N PHE A 4 -8.62 28.15 -10.81
CA PHE A 4 -7.83 27.05 -11.34
C PHE A 4 -8.22 26.78 -12.79
N ASP A 5 -7.45 27.32 -13.73
CA ASP A 5 -7.35 26.83 -15.10
C ASP A 5 -5.90 26.41 -15.27
N ASP A 6 -5.68 25.10 -15.24
CA ASP A 6 -4.91 24.42 -16.28
C ASP A 6 -5.09 22.92 -16.07
N GLU A 7 -5.52 22.28 -17.14
CA GLU A 7 -5.80 20.86 -17.30
C GLU A 7 -4.76 19.98 -16.57
N PHE A 8 -5.15 19.33 -15.47
CA PHE A 8 -4.35 18.29 -14.84
C PHE A 8 -4.39 17.06 -15.76
N GLU A 9 -3.48 16.99 -16.74
CA GLU A 9 -3.06 15.71 -17.28
C GLU A 9 -2.31 14.97 -16.17
N PRO A 10 -2.80 13.81 -15.69
CA PRO A 10 -2.10 13.05 -14.67
C PRO A 10 -0.76 12.62 -15.25
N ASN A 11 0.31 13.31 -14.85
CA ASN A 11 1.65 12.78 -14.99
C ASN A 11 1.66 11.47 -14.17
N ASP A 12 2.06 10.35 -14.77
CA ASP A 12 2.06 9.00 -14.17
C ASP A 12 2.95 8.84 -12.90
N ASN A 13 3.43 9.95 -12.31
CA ASN A 13 4.28 10.02 -11.13
C ASN A 13 3.47 10.21 -9.83
N HIS A 14 2.41 9.44 -9.64
CA HIS A 14 1.70 9.40 -8.35
C HIS A 14 1.87 8.05 -7.66
N ILE A 15 2.03 8.07 -6.34
CA ILE A 15 2.07 6.85 -5.52
C ILE A 15 0.68 6.63 -4.93
N ARG A 16 0.10 5.47 -5.22
CA ARG A 16 -1.11 5.00 -4.54
C ARG A 16 -0.69 4.17 -3.31
N VAL A 17 -1.15 4.57 -2.14
CA VAL A 17 -0.90 3.89 -0.87
C VAL A 17 -2.22 3.30 -0.39
N ILE A 18 -2.26 1.98 -0.18
CA ILE A 18 -3.48 1.27 0.24
C ILE A 18 -3.21 0.62 1.60
N PHE A 19 -4.02 0.97 2.59
CA PHE A 19 -4.05 0.33 3.89
C PHE A 19 -5.20 -0.67 3.94
N GLY A 20 -4.88 -1.96 3.89
CA GLY A 20 -5.83 -3.06 4.12
C GLY A 20 -5.92 -3.39 5.60
N LEU A 21 -7.10 -3.24 6.21
CA LEU A 21 -7.31 -3.35 7.65
C LEU A 21 -8.48 -4.29 7.96
N LEU A 22 -8.34 -5.16 8.96
CA LEU A 22 -9.40 -6.08 9.41
C LEU A 22 -10.51 -5.39 10.22
N ARG A 23 -10.39 -4.09 10.45
CA ARG A 23 -11.32 -3.28 11.24
C ARG A 23 -11.26 -1.83 10.80
N ASP A 24 -12.28 -1.09 11.19
CA ASP A 24 -12.22 0.37 11.18
C ASP A 24 -11.08 0.89 12.06
N ILE A 25 -10.45 1.95 11.59
CA ILE A 25 -9.41 2.69 12.31
C ILE A 25 -9.98 3.96 12.91
N THR A 26 -9.44 4.35 14.05
CA THR A 26 -9.74 5.63 14.68
C THR A 26 -9.11 6.78 13.90
N GLU A 27 -9.63 7.99 14.09
CA GLU A 27 -9.04 9.20 13.50
C GLU A 27 -7.58 9.44 13.96
N GLU A 28 -7.25 9.05 15.18
CA GLU A 28 -5.89 9.15 15.71
C GLU A 28 -4.92 8.19 14.98
N GLU A 29 -5.33 6.95 14.79
CA GLU A 29 -4.58 5.97 14.01
C GLU A 29 -4.43 6.42 12.55
N ARG A 30 -5.49 7.01 11.98
CA ARG A 30 -5.47 7.57 10.63
C ARG A 30 -4.45 8.69 10.48
N ALA A 31 -4.44 9.63 11.42
CA ALA A 31 -3.49 10.74 11.44
C ALA A 31 -2.05 10.24 11.61
N PHE A 32 -1.84 9.24 12.45
CA PHE A 32 -0.53 8.60 12.61
C PHE A 32 -0.05 7.96 11.30
N LEU A 33 -0.89 7.14 10.64
CA LEU A 33 -0.54 6.47 9.39
C LEU A 33 -0.23 7.48 8.28
N LEU A 34 -1.01 8.57 8.20
CA LEU A 34 -0.75 9.63 7.22
C LEU A 34 0.61 10.31 7.48
N SER A 35 0.89 10.68 8.73
CA SER A 35 2.18 11.28 9.13
C SER A 35 3.37 10.36 8.87
N PHE A 36 3.19 9.04 9.08
CA PHE A 36 4.18 8.04 8.73
C PHE A 36 4.44 8.00 7.22
N MET A 37 3.38 8.01 6.39
CA MET A 37 3.53 8.02 4.94
C MET A 37 4.15 9.31 4.41
N GLU A 38 3.78 10.46 4.97
CA GLU A 38 4.43 11.75 4.67
C GLU A 38 5.92 11.68 4.95
N SER A 39 6.30 11.14 6.12
CA SER A 39 7.70 10.97 6.50
C SER A 39 8.42 10.03 5.53
N LEU A 40 7.80 8.90 5.17
CA LEU A 40 8.38 7.91 4.26
C LEU A 40 8.54 8.46 2.84
N LEU A 41 7.63 9.30 2.36
CA LEU A 41 7.64 9.84 1.00
C LEU A 41 8.33 11.21 0.91
N SER A 42 8.69 11.80 2.05
CA SER A 42 9.37 13.11 2.13
C SER A 42 10.71 13.17 1.38
N PHE A 43 11.35 12.03 1.09
CA PHE A 43 12.57 11.99 0.29
C PHE A 43 12.37 12.47 -1.15
N LYS A 44 11.13 12.47 -1.64
CA LYS A 44 10.79 12.94 -2.98
C LYS A 44 9.52 13.80 -2.94
N PRO A 45 9.65 15.08 -2.53
CA PRO A 45 8.50 15.98 -2.32
C PRO A 45 7.77 16.37 -3.61
N SER A 46 8.29 15.97 -4.77
CA SER A 46 7.66 16.20 -6.08
C SER A 46 6.75 15.05 -6.53
N ILE A 47 6.56 14.02 -5.70
CA ILE A 47 5.64 12.92 -5.99
C ILE A 47 4.35 13.17 -5.23
N ASP A 48 3.26 13.26 -5.98
CA ASP A 48 1.93 13.24 -5.40
C ASP A 48 1.60 11.83 -4.92
N TYR A 49 0.90 11.72 -3.79
CA TYR A 49 0.44 10.43 -3.32
C TYR A 49 -0.97 10.51 -2.79
N ARG A 50 -1.69 9.40 -2.88
CA ARG A 50 -3.05 9.25 -2.35
C ARG A 50 -3.08 8.06 -1.41
N VAL A 51 -3.65 8.28 -0.23
CA VAL A 51 -3.87 7.24 0.76
C VAL A 51 -5.32 6.77 0.71
N GLU A 52 -5.49 5.45 0.61
CA GLU A 52 -6.77 4.76 0.62
C GLU A 52 -6.81 3.76 1.78
N TYR A 53 -7.95 3.65 2.43
CA TYR A 53 -8.19 2.69 3.50
C TYR A 53 -9.27 1.72 3.03
N VAL A 54 -8.99 0.43 3.13
CA VAL A 54 -9.87 -0.64 2.68
C VAL A 54 -10.08 -1.61 3.82
N GLU A 55 -11.33 -1.83 4.19
CA GLU A 55 -11.69 -2.90 5.12
C GLU A 55 -11.54 -4.24 4.41
N VAL A 56 -10.79 -5.14 5.02
CA VAL A 56 -10.57 -6.50 4.53
C VAL A 56 -11.40 -7.44 5.38
N ALA A 57 -12.46 -7.99 4.79
CA ALA A 57 -13.41 -8.84 5.50
C ALA A 57 -12.88 -10.26 5.81
N ASN A 58 -11.79 -10.68 5.14
CA ASN A 58 -11.23 -12.02 5.27
C ASN A 58 -9.80 -11.96 5.79
N GLU A 59 -9.46 -12.83 6.73
CA GLU A 59 -8.08 -13.03 7.13
C GLU A 59 -7.27 -13.57 5.94
N LEU A 60 -6.07 -13.03 5.75
CA LEU A 60 -5.11 -13.48 4.75
C LEU A 60 -4.34 -14.67 5.32
N GLU A 61 -4.73 -15.89 4.93
CA GLU A 61 -4.04 -17.11 5.30
C GLU A 61 -3.12 -17.58 4.18
N PHE A 62 -1.87 -17.89 4.51
CA PHE A 62 -0.89 -18.43 3.56
C PHE A 62 0.16 -19.29 4.28
N ASP A 63 0.69 -20.29 3.57
CA ASP A 63 1.62 -21.25 4.14
C ASP A 63 3.06 -20.69 4.19
N TYR A 64 3.44 -20.04 5.29
CA TYR A 64 4.83 -19.64 5.56
C TYR A 64 5.65 -20.82 6.13
N PRO A 65 6.95 -21.00 5.80
CA PRO A 65 7.84 -20.17 4.98
C PRO A 65 8.04 -20.63 3.54
N GLU A 66 7.14 -21.47 2.99
CA GLU A 66 7.35 -22.01 1.66
C GLU A 66 7.23 -20.93 0.58
N GLU A 67 8.05 -20.99 -0.47
CA GLU A 67 7.96 -20.07 -1.63
C GLU A 67 6.54 -20.02 -2.21
N LYS A 68 5.82 -21.15 -2.16
CA LYS A 68 4.42 -21.26 -2.58
C LYS A 68 3.47 -20.41 -1.73
N GLY A 69 3.69 -20.29 -0.43
CA GLY A 69 2.88 -19.45 0.44
C GLY A 69 3.04 -17.97 0.12
N PHE A 70 4.24 -17.53 -0.27
CA PHE A 70 4.43 -16.15 -0.73
C PHE A 70 3.71 -15.85 -2.05
N VAL A 71 3.76 -16.77 -3.01
CA VAL A 71 2.97 -16.65 -4.25
C VAL A 71 1.48 -16.56 -3.93
N GLN A 72 0.99 -17.38 -2.99
CA GLN A 72 -0.41 -17.33 -2.54
C GLN A 72 -0.75 -15.98 -1.91
N LEU A 73 0.09 -15.45 -1.00
CA LEU A 73 -0.12 -14.14 -0.39
C LEU A 73 -0.21 -13.03 -1.45
N VAL A 74 0.74 -12.97 -2.39
CA VAL A 74 0.74 -11.97 -3.46
C VAL A 74 -0.53 -12.06 -4.30
N ASN A 75 -0.96 -13.28 -4.65
CA ASN A 75 -2.18 -13.47 -5.42
C ASN A 75 -3.43 -13.00 -4.65
N GLN A 76 -3.49 -13.26 -3.35
CA GLN A 76 -4.58 -12.79 -2.50
C GLN A 76 -4.59 -11.25 -2.41
N VAL A 77 -3.42 -10.62 -2.20
CA VAL A 77 -3.28 -9.16 -2.17
C VAL A 77 -3.67 -8.54 -3.51
N ASN A 78 -3.17 -9.08 -4.62
CA ASN A 78 -3.54 -8.64 -5.97
C ASN A 78 -5.04 -8.72 -6.19
N SER A 79 -5.68 -9.81 -5.77
CA SER A 79 -7.13 -9.99 -5.89
C SER A 79 -7.94 -9.08 -4.98
N LEU A 80 -7.48 -8.81 -3.75
CA LEU A 80 -8.22 -8.01 -2.78
C LEU A 80 -8.19 -6.51 -3.10
N PHE A 81 -7.05 -6.03 -3.59
CA PHE A 81 -6.82 -4.59 -3.79
C PHE A 81 -6.83 -4.17 -5.26
N ASP A 82 -7.10 -5.10 -6.18
CA ASP A 82 -7.05 -4.91 -7.63
C ASP A 82 -5.71 -4.29 -8.07
N VAL A 83 -4.63 -4.95 -7.66
CA VAL A 83 -3.25 -4.54 -7.95
C VAL A 83 -2.48 -5.65 -8.66
N THR A 84 -1.36 -5.30 -9.30
CA THR A 84 -0.49 -6.26 -9.98
C THR A 84 0.93 -6.18 -9.41
N ILE A 85 1.10 -6.76 -8.23
CA ILE A 85 2.42 -6.93 -7.59
C ILE A 85 3.09 -8.15 -8.24
N GLN A 86 4.34 -7.97 -8.67
CA GLN A 86 5.20 -9.05 -9.13
C GLN A 86 6.44 -9.11 -8.23
N ILE A 87 6.58 -10.22 -7.49
CA ILE A 87 7.80 -10.49 -6.72
C ILE A 87 8.73 -11.35 -7.58
N THR A 88 9.93 -10.83 -7.84
CA THR A 88 10.97 -11.56 -8.59
C THR A 88 11.94 -12.30 -7.67
N ASP A 89 11.97 -11.98 -6.37
CA ASP A 89 12.85 -12.61 -5.38
C ASP A 89 12.19 -12.67 -3.98
N TYR A 90 11.81 -13.87 -3.56
CA TYR A 90 11.16 -14.14 -2.28
C TYR A 90 12.11 -14.10 -1.07
N SER A 91 13.42 -14.19 -1.29
CA SER A 91 14.40 -14.21 -0.19
C SER A 91 14.43 -12.90 0.59
N SER A 92 14.10 -11.79 -0.07
CA SER A 92 14.01 -10.45 0.52
C SER A 92 12.88 -10.30 1.54
N PHE A 93 11.78 -11.04 1.39
CA PHE A 93 10.62 -10.99 2.29
C PHE A 93 10.86 -11.68 3.64
N ASN A 94 11.68 -12.74 3.67
CA ASN A 94 12.01 -13.43 4.92
C ASN A 94 12.63 -12.49 5.96
N ASN A 95 13.41 -11.50 5.51
CA ASN A 95 14.04 -10.51 6.38
C ASN A 95 13.04 -9.53 7.01
N LEU A 96 11.83 -9.39 6.44
CA LEU A 96 10.79 -8.49 6.93
C LEU A 96 9.89 -9.16 7.98
N ILE A 97 9.73 -10.49 7.93
CA ILE A 97 8.81 -11.25 8.80
C ILE A 97 9.53 -11.80 10.05
N GLN A 98 10.84 -12.07 9.97
CA GLN A 98 11.61 -12.70 11.05
C GLN A 98 12.20 -11.73 12.10
N ASN A 99 11.79 -10.46 12.12
CA ASN A 99 12.21 -9.49 13.14
C ASN A 99 11.15 -9.30 14.23
#